data_AF-A0A2T3QJM5-F1
#
_entry.id   AF-A0A2T3QJM5-F1
#
_cell.length_a   1.000
_cell.length_b   1.000
_cell.length_c   1.000
_cell.angle_alpha   90.00
_cell.angle_beta   90.00
_cell.angle_gamma   90.00
#
_symmetry.space_group_name_H-M   'P 1'
#
loop_
_entity.id
_entity.type
_entity.pdbx_description
1 polymer ?
#
loop_
_entity_poly.entity_id
_entity_poly.type
_entity_poly.pdbx_seq_one_letter_code
_entity_poly.pdbx_strand_id
1 'polypeptide(L)' 'MIPETYSGKIELCLLKSYIKEQWWYYYLAVDKYGDIVDFYLSQTRNEKAAQPFYERLLELIDCQGRRY' A
#
# COMPACT_ATOMS: atom_id res chain seq x y z
N MET A 1 8.73 17.54 11.63
CA MET A 1 9.68 16.64 10.92
C MET A 1 8.86 15.89 9.90
N ILE A 2 8.78 16.44 8.69
CA ILE A 2 8.01 15.90 7.57
C ILE A 2 9.04 15.13 6.76
N PRO A 3 8.98 13.79 6.64
CA PRO A 3 10.02 13.05 5.94
C PRO A 3 10.06 13.53 4.49
N GLU A 4 11.21 14.11 4.17
CA GLU A 4 11.52 14.75 2.91
C GLU A 4 11.56 13.67 1.82
N THR A 5 10.73 13.86 0.80
CA THR A 5 10.96 13.33 -0.55
C THR A 5 10.90 11.79 -0.69
N TYR A 6 9.67 11.26 -0.67
CA TYR A 6 9.38 9.92 -1.21
C TYR A 6 9.58 9.96 -2.73
N SER A 7 10.78 9.60 -3.17
CA SER A 7 11.17 9.58 -4.58
C SER A 7 11.19 8.14 -5.06
N GLY A 8 10.15 7.72 -5.76
CA GLY A 8 10.26 6.75 -6.84
C GLY A 8 10.21 5.28 -6.42
N LYS A 9 9.09 4.65 -6.82
CA LYS A 9 8.75 3.22 -6.75
C LYS A 9 8.13 2.79 -5.42
N ILE A 10 6.80 2.72 -5.44
CA ILE A 10 6.04 1.99 -4.42
C ILE A 10 5.78 0.60 -4.97
N GLU A 11 6.15 -0.41 -4.19
CA GLU A 11 5.87 -1.80 -4.51
C GLU A 11 4.69 -2.28 -3.67
N LEU A 12 3.73 -2.93 -4.33
CA LEU A 12 2.59 -3.54 -3.66
C LEU A 12 2.97 -4.97 -3.28
N CYS A 13 3.08 -5.23 -1.98
CA CYS A 13 3.29 -6.58 -1.48
C CYS A 13 1.98 -7.19 -0.97
N LEU A 14 1.69 -8.42 -1.41
CA LEU A 14 0.60 -9.23 -0.91
C LEU A 14 1.15 -10.26 0.09
N LEU A 15 0.72 -10.16 1.34
CA LEU A 15 1.00 -11.15 2.37
C LEU A 15 -0.28 -11.86 2.78
N LYS A 16 -0.25 -13.19 2.83
CA LYS A 16 -1.35 -14.02 3.34
C LYS A 16 -1.02 -14.43 4.76
N SER A 17 -1.87 -14.07 5.71
CA SER A 17 -1.72 -14.43 7.12
C SER A 17 -2.95 -15.19 7.63
N TYR A 18 -2.73 -16.11 8.57
CA TYR A 18 -3.80 -16.85 9.23
C TYR A 18 -3.99 -16.28 10.63
N ILE A 19 -5.13 -15.63 10.87
CA ILE A 19 -5.40 -14.88 12.09
C ILE A 19 -6.79 -15.28 12.58
N LYS A 20 -6.90 -15.68 13.85
CA LYS A 20 -8.17 -16.06 14.50
C LYS A 20 -9.02 -17.02 13.66
N GLU A 21 -8.40 -18.11 13.21
CA GLU A 21 -9.04 -19.16 12.40
C GLU A 21 -9.54 -18.73 11.02
N GLN A 22 -9.11 -17.56 10.54
CA GLN A 22 -9.52 -17.02 9.26
C GLN A 22 -8.28 -16.60 8.45
N TRP A 23 -8.42 -16.62 7.12
CA TRP A 23 -7.40 -16.14 6.22
C TRP A 23 -7.55 -14.63 6.01
N TRP A 24 -6.43 -13.93 6.04
CA TRP A 24 -6.35 -12.50 5.83
C TRP A 24 -5.28 -12.19 4.79
N TYR A 25 -5.55 -11.17 3.99
CA TYR A 25 -4.69 -10.66 2.93
C TYR A 25 -4.31 -9.23 3.26
N TYR A 26 -3.01 -9.01 3.42
CA TYR A 26 -2.40 -7.71 3.64
C TYR A 26 -1.83 -7.21 2.32
N TYR A 27 -2.26 -6.02 1.93
CA TYR A 27 -1.73 -5.25 0.82
C TYR A 27 -0.92 -4.11 1.43
N LEU A 28 0.40 -4.20 1.34
CA LEU A 28 1.30 -3.19 1.87
C LEU A 28 1.86 -2.37 0.70
N ALA A 29 1.80 -1.05 0.83
CA ALA A 29 2.53 -0.13 -0.03
C ALA A 29 3.85 0.18 0.65
N VAL A 30 4.95 -0.35 0.11
CA VAL A 30 6.30 -0.09 0.61
C VAL A 30 7.04 0.84 -0.35
N ASP A 31 7.76 1.80 0.19
CA ASP A 31 8.66 2.64 -0.58
C ASP A 31 9.96 1.88 -0.94
N LYS A 32 10.76 2.40 -1.88
CA LYS A 32 12.09 1.88 -2.22
C LYS A 32 13.05 1.75 -1.02
N TYR A 33 12.81 2.47 0.07
CA TYR A 33 13.58 2.35 1.31
C TYR A 33 13.10 1.21 2.24
N GLY A 34 11.98 0.55 1.90
CA GLY A 34 11.38 -0.50 2.71
C GLY A 34 10.42 0.02 3.80
N ASP A 35 10.16 1.33 3.84
CA ASP A 35 9.19 1.92 4.76
C ASP A 35 7.75 1.68 4.30
N ILE A 36 6.89 1.32 5.25
CA ILE A 36 5.46 1.10 4.99
C ILE A 36 4.78 2.47 4.89
N VAL A 37 4.32 2.81 3.69
CA VAL A 37 3.63 4.06 3.40
C VAL A 37 2.16 3.93 3.75
N ASP A 38 1.54 2.82 3.38
CA ASP A 38 0.12 2.55 3.65
C ASP A 38 -0.16 1.05 3.65
N PHE A 39 -1.26 0.64 4.28
CA PHE A 39 -1.67 -0.76 4.36
C PHE A 39 -3.19 -0.94 4.21
N TYR A 40 -3.57 -1.99 3.50
CA TYR A 40 -4.96 -2.40 3.35
C TYR A 40 -5.12 -3.88 3.72
N LEU A 41 -6.15 -4.18 4.51
CA LEU A 41 -6.42 -5.52 5.04
C LEU A 41 -7.77 -6.02 4.54
N SER A 42 -7.79 -7.22 3.96
CA SER A 42 -9.01 -7.87 3.47
C SER A 42 -9.04 -9.34 3.88
N GLN A 43 -10.20 -9.83 4.32
CA GLN A 43 -10.40 -11.26 4.61
C GLN A 43 -10.43 -12.12 3.33
N THR A 44 -10.84 -11.53 2.20
CA THR A 44 -10.92 -12.23 0.92
C THR A 44 -9.84 -11.72 -0.02
N ARG A 45 -9.33 -12.62 -0.89
CA ARG A 45 -8.43 -12.24 -1.98
C ARG A 45 -9.24 -11.42 -2.97
N ASN A 46 -9.17 -10.10 -2.83
CA ASN A 46 -9.90 -9.17 -3.67
C ASN A 46 -8.89 -8.33 -4.47
N GLU A 47 -8.44 -8.88 -5.59
CA GLU A 47 -7.55 -8.18 -6.52
C GLU A 47 -8.20 -6.89 -7.05
N LYS A 48 -9.54 -6.85 -7.13
CA LYS A 48 -10.29 -5.63 -7.46
C LYS A 48 -10.32 -4.59 -6.33
N ALA A 49 -10.00 -4.96 -5.09
CA ALA A 49 -9.84 -4.00 -4.00
C ALA A 49 -8.42 -3.41 -3.96
N ALA A 50 -7.43 -4.13 -4.51
CA ALA A 50 -6.07 -3.63 -4.62
C ALA A 50 -5.93 -2.48 -5.64
N GLN A 51 -6.75 -2.49 -6.70
CA GLN A 51 -6.77 -1.48 -7.74
C GLN A 51 -7.21 -0.08 -7.24
N PRO A 52 -8.38 0.09 -6.59
CA PRO A 52 -8.80 1.38 -6.03
C PRO A 52 -7.91 1.81 -4.85
N PHE A 53 -7.29 0.87 -4.13
CA PHE A 53 -6.27 1.19 -3.13
C PHE A 53 -5.04 1.82 -3.79
N TYR A 54 -4.55 1.22 -4.89
CA TYR A 54 -3.42 1.75 -5.65
C TYR A 54 -3.74 3.12 -6.29
N GLU A 55 -4.93 3.29 -6.86
CA GLU A 55 -5.39 4.57 -7.43
C GLU A 55 -5.47 5.66 -6.35
N ARG A 56 -6.04 5.33 -5.17
CA ARG A 56 -6.07 6.26 -4.03
C ARG A 56 -4.68 6.61 -3.54
N LEU A 57 -3.76 5.64 -3.51
CA LEU A 57 -2.39 5.87 -3.11
C LEU A 57 -1.68 6.81 -4.09
N LEU A 58 -1.85 6.60 -5.40
CA LEU A 58 -1.33 7.49 -6.44
C LEU A 58 -1.90 8.91 -6.31
N GLU A 59 -3.21 9.03 -6.09
CA GLU A 59 -3.88 10.33 -5.92
C GLU A 59 -3.39 11.06 -4.66
N LEU A 60 -3.22 10.34 -3.54
CA LEU A 60 -2.66 10.90 -2.30
C LEU A 60 -1.23 11.41 -2.49
N ILE A 61 -0.44 10.74 -3.33
CA ILE A 61 0.94 11.16 -3.62
C ILE A 61 0.95 12.38 -4.56
N ASP A 62 0.09 12.39 -5.57
CA ASP A 62 -0.03 13.49 -6.55
C ASP A 62 -0.55 14.79 -5.91
N CYS A 63 -1.60 14.72 -5.08
CA CYS A 63 -2.16 15.87 -4.36
C CYS A 63 -1.20 16.46 -3.30
N GLN A 64 -0.19 15.71 -2.84
CA GLN A 64 0.88 16.23 -1.96
C GLN A 64 2.00 16.94 -2.74
N GLY A 65 1.87 17.11 -4.07
CA GLY A 65 2.88 17.75 -4.92
C GLY A 65 4.15 16.91 -5.13
N ARG A 66 4.10 15.61 -4.78
CA ARG A 66 5.24 14.70 -4.90
C ARG A 66 5.18 14.02 -6.25
N ARG A 67 5.79 14.67 -7.24
CA ARG A 67 5.97 14.12 -8.58
C ARG A 67 6.76 12.80 -8.49
N TYR A 68 6.16 11.74 -9.04
CA TYR A 68 6.86 10.54 -9.47
C TYR A 68 7.84 10.83 -10.62
#